data_AF-A0AAV4HU38-F1
#
_entry.id   AF-A0AAV4HU38-F1
#
_cell.length_a   1.000
_cell.length_b   1.000
_cell.length_c   1.000
_cell.angle_alpha   90.00
_cell.angle_beta   90.00
_cell.angle_gamma   90.00
#
_symmetry.space_group_name_H-M   'P 1'
#
loop_
_entity.id
_entity.type
_entity.pdbx_description
1 polymer ?
#
loop_
_entity_poly.entity_id
_entity_poly.type
_entity_poly.pdbx_seq_one_letter_code
_entity_poly.pdbx_strand_id
1 'polypeptide(L)'
;MKNPMLIAALVAGGICCFLDLIGMATTGWATNKVFSVGLFSVCADSCASYSATGAIAAAKAFAVIGWLSSLVAIINALVYLCKYARTDEPNRLLPLVSAIFFIISGK
;
A
#
# COMPACT_ATOMS: atom_id res chain seq x y z
N MET A 1 -7.46 -14.42 22.96
CA MET A 1 -7.00 -13.13 22.38
C MET A 1 -8.22 -12.22 22.22
N LYS A 2 -8.19 -10.99 22.74
CA LYS A 2 -9.40 -10.13 22.83
C LYS A 2 -9.89 -9.56 21.48
N ASN A 3 -9.04 -9.47 20.44
CA ASN A 3 -9.41 -8.90 19.14
C ASN A 3 -8.77 -9.65 17.94
N PRO A 4 -9.16 -10.91 17.65
CA PRO A 4 -8.53 -11.70 16.59
C PRO A 4 -8.76 -11.12 15.18
N MET A 5 -9.93 -10.53 14.91
CA MET A 5 -10.24 -9.93 13.61
C MET A 5 -9.36 -8.71 13.30
N LEU A 6 -9.06 -7.87 14.29
CA LEU A 6 -8.19 -6.70 14.12
C LEU A 6 -6.76 -7.14 13.76
N ILE A 7 -6.25 -8.18 14.42
CA ILE A 7 -4.92 -8.72 14.15
C ILE A 7 -4.88 -9.31 12.73
N ALA A 8 -5.90 -10.08 12.34
CA ALA A 8 -5.99 -10.63 10.99
C ALA A 8 -6.02 -9.53 9.92
N ALA A 9 -6.81 -8.47 10.14
CA ALA A 9 -6.87 -7.32 9.23
C ALA A 9 -5.52 -6.58 9.13
N LEU A 10 -4.82 -6.42 10.25
CA LEU A 10 -3.48 -5.81 10.26
C LEU A 10 -2.46 -6.63 9.49
N VAL A 11 -2.47 -7.96 9.65
CA VAL A 11 -1.58 -8.87 8.92
C VAL A 11 -1.89 -8.85 7.42
N ALA A 12 -3.17 -8.99 7.06
CA ALA A 12 -3.59 -8.95 5.66
C ALA A 12 -3.24 -7.59 5.02
N GLY A 13 -3.59 -6.48 5.67
CA GLY A 13 -3.25 -5.14 5.21
C GLY A 13 -1.74 -4.92 5.08
N GLY A 14 -0.94 -5.46 6.01
CA GLY A 14 0.52 -5.45 5.95
C GLY A 14 1.06 -6.20 4.73
N ILE A 15 0.61 -7.44 4.50
CA ILE A 15 1.00 -8.25 3.34
C ILE A 15 0.65 -7.51 2.05
N CYS A 16 -0.57 -6.99 1.94
CA CYS A 16 -1.00 -6.27 0.76
C CYS A 16 -0.20 -4.97 0.56
N CYS A 17 0.21 -4.27 1.61
CA CYS A 17 1.07 -3.08 1.50
C CYS A 17 2.47 -3.44 0.94
N PHE A 18 3.02 -4.59 1.35
CA PHE A 18 4.26 -5.11 0.76
C PHE A 18 4.09 -5.52 -0.70
N LEU A 19 2.98 -6.17 -1.05
CA LEU A 19 2.69 -6.54 -2.43
C LEU A 19 2.55 -5.32 -3.35
N ASP A 20 1.93 -4.23 -2.87
CA ASP A 20 1.88 -2.97 -3.62
C ASP A 20 3.27 -2.40 -3.87
N LEU A 21 4.16 -2.44 -2.86
CA LEU A 21 5.54 -1.97 -3.00
C LEU A 21 6.29 -2.78 -4.06
N ILE A 22 6.13 -4.11 -4.03
CA ILE A 22 6.72 -5.01 -5.03
C ILE A 22 6.15 -4.68 -6.40
N GLY A 23 4.82 -4.60 -6.54
CA GLY A 23 4.16 -4.26 -7.81
C GLY A 23 4.58 -2.91 -8.37
N MET A 24 4.79 -1.90 -7.52
CA MET A 24 5.33 -0.60 -7.96
C MET A 24 6.78 -0.68 -8.44
N ALA A 25 7.59 -1.54 -7.82
CA ALA A 25 8.99 -1.75 -8.17
C ALA A 25 9.17 -2.66 -9.40
N THR A 26 8.18 -3.50 -9.73
CA THR A 26 8.27 -4.39 -10.88
C THR A 26 8.12 -3.64 -12.21
N THR A 27 8.76 -4.18 -13.24
CA THR A 27 8.45 -3.84 -14.63
C THR A 27 7.37 -4.77 -15.18
N GLY A 28 6.78 -4.43 -16.34
CA GLY A 28 5.72 -5.23 -16.95
C GLY A 28 4.31 -4.65 -16.81
N TRP A 29 4.20 -3.40 -16.36
CA TRP A 29 2.95 -2.63 -16.36
C TRP A 29 2.46 -2.34 -17.78
N ALA A 30 3.39 -2.13 -18.70
CA ALA A 30 3.15 -2.14 -20.13
C ALA A 30 4.32 -2.83 -20.82
N THR A 31 4.03 -3.68 -21.80
CA THR A 31 5.05 -4.38 -22.58
C THR A 31 4.93 -3.99 -24.04
N ASN A 32 6.06 -3.61 -24.62
CA ASN A 32 6.26 -3.57 -26.06
C ASN A 32 7.19 -4.72 -26.43
N LYS A 33 7.17 -5.14 -27.70
CA LYS A 33 8.00 -6.26 -28.21
C LYS A 33 9.51 -6.15 -27.90
N VAL A 34 9.98 -4.95 -27.53
CA VAL A 34 11.38 -4.61 -27.29
C VAL A 34 11.65 -4.08 -25.87
N PHE A 35 10.64 -3.58 -25.16
CA PHE A 35 10.83 -2.92 -23.85
C PHE A 35 9.74 -3.32 -22.86
N SER A 36 10.14 -3.59 -21.61
CA SER A 36 9.25 -3.73 -20.47
C SER A 36 9.22 -2.43 -19.67
N VAL A 37 8.03 -1.86 -19.53
CA VAL A 37 7.81 -0.57 -18.86
C VAL A 37 7.28 -0.82 -17.46
N GLY A 38 7.95 -0.27 -16.45
CA GLY A 38 7.47 -0.17 -15.07
C GLY A 38 7.04 1.26 -14.74
N LEU A 39 6.61 1.48 -13.50
CA LEU A 39 6.20 2.82 -13.02
C LEU A 39 7.39 3.78 -12.82
N PHE A 40 8.58 3.24 -12.51
CA PHE A 40 9.79 4.02 -12.21
C PHE A 40 10.97 3.73 -13.13
N SER A 41 10.96 2.60 -13.81
CA SER A 41 12.05 2.13 -14.68
C SER A 41 11.51 1.60 -16.01
N VAL A 42 12.35 1.68 -17.04
CA VAL A 42 12.13 1.01 -18.32
C VAL A 42 13.29 0.06 -18.54
N CYS A 43 13.01 -1.16 -18.99
CA CYS A 43 14.02 -2.19 -19.19
C CYS A 43 13.89 -2.81 -20.58
N ALA A 44 15.00 -2.90 -21.32
CA ALA A 44 15.17 -3.82 -22.44
C ALA A 44 16.28 -4.82 -22.07
N ASP A 45 17.51 -4.58 -22.52
CA ASP A 45 18.70 -5.33 -22.10
C ASP A 45 19.34 -4.74 -20.83
N SER A 46 19.10 -3.47 -20.56
CA SER A 46 19.47 -2.76 -19.33
C SER A 46 18.29 -1.93 -18.82
N CYS A 47 18.29 -1.66 -17.52
CA CYS A 47 17.23 -0.89 -16.86
C CYS A 47 17.69 0.53 -16.58
N ALA A 48 16.88 1.51 -16.99
CA ALA A 48 17.11 2.92 -16.70
C ALA A 48 15.90 3.52 -15.97
N SER A 49 16.18 4.48 -15.08
CA SER A 49 15.12 5.33 -14.53
C SER A 49 14.59 6.26 -15.62
N TYR A 50 13.30 6.56 -15.58
CA TYR A 50 12.69 7.47 -16.53
C TYR A 50 11.54 8.25 -15.88
N SER A 51 11.17 9.36 -16.51
CA SER A 51 9.97 10.11 -16.13
C SER A 51 8.78 9.58 -16.94
N ALA A 52 7.86 8.92 -16.24
CA ALA A 52 6.62 8.45 -16.85
C ALA A 52 5.78 9.64 -17.36
N THR A 53 5.12 9.46 -18.50
CA THR A 53 4.21 10.45 -19.10
C THR A 53 2.84 9.84 -19.38
N GLY A 54 1.82 10.68 -19.52
CA GLY A 54 0.45 10.24 -19.84
C GLY A 54 -0.15 9.31 -18.79
N ALA A 55 -0.77 8.21 -19.24
CA ALA A 55 -1.50 7.27 -18.38
C ALA A 55 -0.61 6.61 -17.29
N ILE A 56 0.67 6.33 -17.60
CA ILE A 56 1.59 5.70 -16.66
C ILE A 56 1.98 6.68 -15.54
N ALA A 57 2.08 7.98 -15.83
CA ALA A 57 2.33 9.00 -14.82
C ALA A 57 1.17 9.10 -13.81
N ALA A 58 -0.07 9.04 -14.29
CA ALA A 58 -1.25 9.02 -13.44
C ALA A 58 -1.28 7.74 -12.59
N ALA A 59 -1.07 6.57 -13.20
CA ALA A 59 -1.01 5.29 -12.49
C ALA A 59 0.06 5.29 -11.40
N LYS A 60 1.24 5.85 -11.69
CA LYS A 60 2.32 6.04 -10.71
C LYS A 60 1.88 6.88 -9.52
N ALA A 61 1.22 8.02 -9.78
CA ALA A 61 0.75 8.90 -8.71
C ALA A 61 -0.31 8.21 -7.83
N PHE A 62 -1.29 7.53 -8.43
CA PHE A 62 -2.32 6.81 -7.68
C PHE A 62 -1.73 5.64 -6.89
N ALA A 63 -0.80 4.88 -7.46
CA ALA A 63 -0.13 3.79 -6.76
C ALA A 63 0.65 4.29 -5.53
N VAL A 64 1.38 5.40 -5.67
CA VAL A 64 2.13 6.00 -4.55
C VAL A 64 1.18 6.53 -3.47
N ILE A 65 0.11 7.24 -3.84
CA ILE A 65 -0.87 7.75 -2.88
C ILE A 65 -1.58 6.60 -2.16
N GLY A 66 -1.99 5.57 -2.89
CA GLY A 66 -2.59 4.37 -2.32
C GLY A 66 -1.66 3.71 -1.30
N TRP A 67 -0.41 3.46 -1.69
CA TRP A 67 0.59 2.89 -0.79
C TRP A 67 0.83 3.72 0.48
N LEU A 68 0.95 5.05 0.35
CA LEU A 68 1.10 5.94 1.50
C LEU A 68 -0.13 5.90 2.42
N SER A 69 -1.34 5.85 1.85
CA SER A 69 -2.58 5.76 2.63
C SER A 69 -2.68 4.42 3.39
N SER A 70 -2.30 3.31 2.75
CA SER A 70 -2.16 2.00 3.39
C SER A 70 -1.16 2.03 4.55
N LEU A 71 -0.02 2.71 4.38
CA LEU A 71 1.00 2.83 5.43
C LEU A 71 0.47 3.60 6.65
N VAL A 72 -0.25 4.70 6.43
CA VAL A 72 -0.91 5.48 7.49
C VAL A 72 -1.97 4.63 8.21
N ALA A 73 -2.76 3.84 7.49
CA ALA A 73 -3.74 2.93 8.06
C ALA A 73 -3.07 1.92 9.02
N ILE A 74 -2.00 1.27 8.56
CA ILE A 74 -1.24 0.29 9.36
C ILE A 74 -0.67 0.94 10.62
N ILE A 75 -0.09 2.14 10.51
CA ILE A 75 0.44 2.88 11.68
C ILE A 75 -0.67 3.18 12.68
N ASN A 76 -1.84 3.66 12.22
CA ASN A 76 -2.97 3.95 13.09
C ASN A 76 -3.50 2.67 13.79
N ALA A 77 -3.59 1.56 13.06
CA ALA A 77 -3.99 0.27 13.62
C ALA A 77 -2.97 -0.27 14.64
N LEU A 78 -1.67 -0.10 14.40
CA LEU A 78 -0.60 -0.43 15.36
C LEU A 78 -0.68 0.43 16.62
N VAL A 79 -0.87 1.75 16.47
CA VAL A 79 -1.04 2.66 17.60
C VAL A 79 -2.26 2.25 18.43
N TYR A 80 -3.37 1.91 17.77
CA TYR A 80 -4.56 1.40 18.45
C TYR A 80 -4.26 0.14 19.27
N LEU A 81 -3.58 -0.84 18.65
CA LEU A 81 -3.28 -2.12 19.26
C LEU A 81 -2.29 -1.98 20.44
N CYS A 82 -1.27 -1.14 20.29
CA CYS A 82 -0.23 -0.93 21.30
C CYS A 82 -0.71 -0.07 22.49
N LYS A 83 -1.49 0.99 22.23
CA LYS A 83 -1.88 1.96 23.26
C LYS A 83 -3.23 1.69 23.90
N TYR A 84 -4.23 1.23 23.14
CA TYR A 84 -5.62 1.20 23.60
C TYR A 84 -6.15 -0.23 23.79
N ALA A 85 -5.83 -1.14 22.86
CA ALA A 85 -6.28 -2.54 22.98
C ALA A 85 -5.61 -3.28 24.14
N ARG A 86 -4.42 -2.82 24.58
CA ARG A 86 -3.67 -3.40 25.71
C ARG A 86 -4.11 -2.85 27.07
N THR A 87 -4.66 -1.64 27.10
CA THR A 87 -5.11 -0.94 28.32
C THR A 87 -6.62 -1.05 28.55
N ASP A 88 -7.35 -1.78 27.69
CA ASP A 88 -8.81 -1.89 27.67
C ASP A 88 -9.53 -0.52 27.62
N GLU A 89 -8.87 0.50 27.05
CA GLU A 89 -9.48 1.83 26.86
C GLU A 89 -10.47 1.84 25.70
N PRO A 90 -11.68 2.41 25.87
CA PRO A 90 -12.69 2.44 24.82
C PRO A 90 -12.35 3.50 23.76
N ASN A 91 -11.52 3.14 22.79
CA ASN A 91 -11.25 3.97 21.62
C ASN A 91 -11.72 3.26 20.34
N ARG A 92 -12.83 3.71 19.77
CA ARG A 92 -13.36 3.16 18.50
C ARG A 92 -13.02 4.02 17.27
N LEU A 93 -12.46 5.21 17.49
CA LEU A 93 -12.19 6.17 16.43
C LEU A 93 -10.98 5.75 15.57
N LEU A 94 -9.87 5.36 16.21
CA LEU A 94 -8.67 4.92 15.49
C LEU A 94 -8.89 3.70 14.57
N PRO A 95 -9.54 2.60 15.01
CA PRO A 95 -9.79 1.47 14.11
C PRO A 95 -10.73 1.83 12.97
N LEU A 96 -11.71 2.73 13.18
CA LEU A 96 -12.58 3.23 12.12
C LEU A 96 -11.80 4.06 11.09
N VAL A 97 -10.96 4.98 11.55
CA VAL A 97 -10.10 5.80 10.68
C VAL A 97 -9.14 4.92 9.88
N SER A 98 -8.54 3.90 10.52
CA SER A 98 -7.71 2.92 9.81
C SER A 98 -8.48 2.16 8.74
N ALA A 99 -9.72 1.73 9.02
CA ALA A 99 -10.54 1.01 8.05
C ALA A 99 -10.88 1.89 6.83
N ILE A 100 -11.19 3.17 7.06
CA ILE A 100 -11.43 4.14 5.97
C ILE A 100 -10.18 4.29 5.08
N PHE A 101 -8.98 4.38 5.67
CA PHE A 101 -7.76 4.48 4.88
C PHE A 101 -7.45 3.21 4.08
N PHE A 102 -7.76 2.02 4.59
CA PHE A 102 -7.66 0.78 3.80
C PHE A 102 -8.62 0.80 2.61
N ILE A 103 -9.89 1.18 2.83
CA ILE A 103 -10.89 1.27 1.76
C ILE A 103 -10.47 2.26 0.67
N ILE A 104 -9.98 3.45 1.04
CA ILE A 104 -9.48 4.46 0.08
C ILE A 104 -8.28 3.94 -0.69
N SER A 105 -7.43 3.12 -0.06
CA SER A 105 -6.32 2.44 -0.71
C SER A 105 -6.74 1.30 -1.64
N GLY A 106 -8.03 0.96 -1.72
CA GLY A 106 -8.53 -0.20 -2.48
C GLY A 106 -8.25 -1.55 -1.80
N LYS A 107 -8.07 -1.55 -0.48
CA LYS A 107 -7.71 -2.70 0.37
C LYS A 107 -8.85 -3.07 1.32
#